data_AF-A0A2U3DXX3-F1
#
_entry.id   AF-A0A2U3DXX3-F1
#
_cell.length_a   1.000
_cell.length_b   1.000
_cell.length_c   1.000
_cell.angle_alpha   90.00
_cell.angle_beta   90.00
_cell.angle_gamma   90.00
#
_symmetry.space_group_name_H-M   'P 1'
#
loop_
_entity.id
_entity.type
_entity.pdbx_description
1 polymer ?
#
loop_
_entity_poly.entity_id
_entity_poly.type
_entity_poly.pdbx_seq_one_letter_code
_entity_poly.pdbx_strand_id
1 'polypeptide(L)'
;MIAQQIITIVVLAAGASAAVVEARARTCTFTLHTLNTQNPVGGGDATYTCGADLDYGDRRKQTLSTNCHDITRNGCYTSQLPNRICIHTNSNLSDGYLDYGKEHRDFNEKGCEHTGWATSAGHKFGITCHFPCT
;
A
#
# COMPACT_ATOMS: atom_id res chain seq x y z
N MET A 1 54.16 54.33 -18.00
CA MET A 1 54.33 52.92 -17.58
C MET A 1 52.99 52.24 -17.74
N ILE A 2 52.97 51.11 -18.44
CA ILE A 2 51.80 50.28 -18.76
C ILE A 2 51.62 49.23 -17.65
N ALA A 3 50.42 48.65 -17.57
CA ALA A 3 50.01 47.42 -16.85
C ALA A 3 49.37 47.67 -15.48
N GLN A 4 48.28 47.02 -15.07
CA GLN A 4 47.53 45.86 -15.59
C GLN A 4 46.16 45.89 -14.88
N GLN A 5 45.04 45.81 -15.61
CA GLN A 5 43.74 45.53 -14.99
C GLN A 5 43.49 44.02 -15.05
N ILE A 6 43.36 43.39 -13.89
CA ILE A 6 42.97 41.97 -13.75
C ILE A 6 41.45 41.93 -13.81
N ILE A 7 40.88 41.38 -14.89
CA ILE A 7 39.45 41.10 -15.02
C ILE A 7 39.20 39.71 -14.45
N THR A 8 38.56 39.64 -13.29
CA THR A 8 38.13 38.38 -12.67
C THR A 8 36.79 37.96 -13.30
N ILE A 9 36.79 36.84 -14.04
CA ILE A 9 35.57 36.25 -14.60
C ILE A 9 34.90 35.44 -13.48
N VAL A 10 33.82 35.96 -12.92
CA VAL A 10 32.96 35.21 -12.01
C VAL A 10 32.03 34.32 -12.86
N VAL A 11 32.34 33.03 -12.92
CA VAL A 11 31.44 32.02 -13.48
C VAL A 11 30.32 31.79 -12.45
N LEU A 12 29.15 32.39 -12.66
CA LEU A 12 27.94 31.98 -11.97
C LEU A 12 27.51 30.64 -12.56
N ALA A 13 27.85 29.55 -11.87
CA ALA A 13 27.26 28.25 -12.11
C ALA A 13 25.73 28.40 -12.00
N ALA A 14 25.04 28.16 -13.12
CA ALA A 14 23.60 28.11 -13.17
C ALA A 14 23.12 27.16 -12.06
N GLY A 15 22.46 27.73 -11.06
CA GLY A 15 21.78 26.96 -10.03
C GLY A 15 20.83 26.02 -10.76
N ALA A 16 21.10 24.72 -10.68
CA ALA A 16 20.15 23.72 -11.07
C ALA A 16 18.88 24.01 -10.26
N SER A 17 17.86 24.56 -10.91
CA SER A 17 16.52 24.63 -10.35
C SER A 17 16.17 23.20 -10.00
N ALA A 18 16.26 22.86 -8.72
CA ALA A 18 15.65 21.65 -8.20
C ALA A 18 14.20 21.73 -8.65
N ALA A 19 13.83 20.88 -9.59
CA ALA A 19 12.43 20.66 -9.89
C ALA A 19 11.83 20.18 -8.57
N VAL A 20 11.20 21.10 -7.84
CA VAL A 20 10.23 20.76 -6.81
C VAL A 20 9.14 20.07 -7.60
N VAL A 21 9.31 18.76 -7.76
CA VAL A 21 8.21 17.87 -8.09
C VAL A 21 7.27 18.06 -6.92
N GLU A 22 6.26 18.93 -7.07
CA GLU A 22 5.10 18.86 -6.20
C GLU A 22 4.71 17.39 -6.18
N ALA A 23 4.87 16.75 -5.02
CA ALA A 23 4.42 15.40 -4.84
C ALA A 23 2.92 15.45 -5.08
N ARG A 24 2.49 15.11 -6.31
CA ARG A 24 1.08 14.97 -6.64
C ARG A 24 0.46 14.14 -5.52
N ALA A 25 -0.69 14.57 -5.00
CA ALA A 25 -1.44 13.79 -4.04
C ALA A 25 -1.68 12.41 -4.65
N ARG A 26 -0.84 11.45 -4.27
CA ARG A 26 -0.89 10.07 -4.77
C ARG A 26 -1.90 9.35 -3.91
N THR A 27 -2.77 8.61 -4.57
CA THR A 27 -3.69 7.71 -3.87
C THR A 27 -3.02 6.35 -3.74
N CYS A 28 -2.88 5.91 -2.50
CA CYS A 28 -2.43 4.58 -2.14
C CYS A 28 -3.63 3.65 -2.13
N THR A 29 -3.41 2.42 -2.58
CA THR A 29 -4.42 1.38 -2.57
C THR A 29 -3.94 0.25 -1.70
N PHE A 30 -4.65 0.01 -0.61
CA PHE A 30 -4.44 -1.14 0.24
C PHE A 30 -5.40 -2.26 -0.17
N THR A 31 -4.90 -3.48 -0.26
CA THR A 31 -5.72 -4.67 -0.54
C THR A 31 -5.49 -5.72 0.54
N LEU A 32 -6.57 -6.07 1.24
CA LEU A 32 -6.65 -7.21 2.13
C LEU A 32 -7.37 -8.34 1.39
N HIS A 33 -6.88 -9.57 1.44
CA HIS A 33 -7.57 -10.68 0.79
C HIS A 33 -7.35 -12.02 1.46
N THR A 34 -8.31 -12.92 1.25
CA THR A 34 -8.21 -14.35 1.54
C THR A 34 -8.52 -15.15 0.29
N LEU A 35 -7.87 -16.29 0.17
CA LEU A 35 -8.20 -17.30 -0.82
C LEU A 35 -8.26 -18.65 -0.11
N ASN A 36 -9.43 -19.26 -0.20
CA ASN A 36 -9.66 -20.63 0.20
C ASN A 36 -9.97 -21.45 -1.07
N THR A 37 -9.07 -22.33 -1.47
CA THR A 37 -9.32 -23.28 -2.56
C THR A 37 -9.56 -24.66 -1.98
N GLN A 38 -10.34 -25.47 -2.69
CA GLN A 38 -10.63 -26.85 -2.34
C GLN A 38 -10.68 -27.68 -3.61
N ASN A 39 -10.10 -28.87 -3.60
CA ASN A 39 -10.23 -29.82 -4.71
C ASN A 39 -11.67 -30.39 -4.72
N PRO A 40 -12.51 -30.05 -5.72
CA PRO A 40 -13.89 -30.52 -5.76
C PRO A 40 -14.01 -32.02 -6.09
N VAL A 41 -12.93 -32.64 -6.58
CA VAL A 41 -12.88 -34.06 -6.99
C VAL A 41 -11.92 -34.79 -6.05
N GLY A 42 -12.42 -35.20 -4.87
CA GLY A 42 -11.71 -36.09 -3.97
C GLY A 42 -11.48 -35.58 -2.54
N GLY A 43 -11.90 -34.34 -2.21
CA GLY A 43 -11.94 -33.85 -0.83
C GLY A 43 -10.58 -33.73 -0.11
N GLY A 44 -9.47 -33.73 -0.85
CA GLY A 44 -8.14 -33.93 -0.27
C GLY A 44 -7.39 -32.66 0.14
N ASP A 45 -7.41 -31.61 -0.69
CA ASP A 45 -6.54 -30.46 -0.47
C ASP A 45 -7.35 -29.17 -0.41
N ALA A 46 -7.31 -28.54 0.76
CA ALA A 46 -7.79 -27.18 0.96
C ALA A 46 -6.60 -26.26 1.22
N THR A 47 -6.46 -25.19 0.43
CA THR A 47 -5.44 -24.17 0.67
C THR A 47 -6.09 -22.92 1.19
N TYR A 48 -5.67 -22.45 2.37
CA TYR A 48 -6.07 -21.16 2.91
C TYR A 48 -4.87 -20.21 2.90
N THR A 49 -5.01 -19.07 2.23
CA THR A 49 -4.00 -18.02 2.14
C THR A 49 -4.59 -16.66 2.45
N CYS A 50 -3.75 -15.77 2.98
CA CYS A 50 -4.08 -14.38 3.24
C CYS A 50 -3.03 -13.47 2.61
N GLY A 51 -3.42 -12.24 2.31
CA GLY A 51 -2.49 -11.22 1.86
C GLY A 51 -2.93 -9.82 2.24
N ALA A 52 -1.95 -9.02 2.64
CA ALA A 52 -2.06 -7.59 2.85
C ALA A 52 -1.05 -6.90 1.93
N ASP A 53 -1.54 -6.22 0.91
CA ASP A 53 -0.74 -5.58 -0.13
C ASP A 53 -0.99 -4.07 -0.17
N LEU A 54 0.04 -3.33 -0.56
CA LEU A 54 0.02 -1.89 -0.73
C LEU A 54 0.52 -1.52 -2.14
N ASP A 55 -0.29 -0.80 -2.90
CA ASP A 55 0.11 -0.07 -4.11
C ASP A 55 0.28 1.41 -3.76
N TYR A 56 1.44 1.97 -4.11
CA TYR A 56 1.80 3.36 -3.80
C TYR A 56 1.22 4.39 -4.79
N GLY A 57 0.41 3.95 -5.76
CA GLY A 57 -0.15 4.82 -6.80
C GLY A 57 0.87 5.27 -7.85
N ASP A 58 2.10 4.76 -7.79
CA ASP A 58 3.23 5.09 -8.67
C ASP A 58 3.86 3.84 -9.31
N ARG A 59 3.09 2.75 -9.40
CA ARG A 59 3.48 1.40 -9.87
C ARG A 59 4.36 0.61 -8.91
N ARG A 60 4.86 1.20 -7.82
CA ARG A 60 5.46 0.39 -6.75
C ARG A 60 4.35 -0.37 -6.03
N LYS A 61 4.65 -1.62 -5.69
CA LYS A 61 3.81 -2.48 -4.87
C LYS A 61 4.65 -3.13 -3.79
N GLN A 62 4.04 -3.38 -2.64
CA GLN A 62 4.65 -4.11 -1.55
C GLN A 62 3.64 -5.04 -0.91
N THR A 63 4.04 -6.29 -0.71
CA THR A 63 3.34 -7.19 0.20
C THR A 63 3.79 -6.91 1.62
N LEU A 64 2.86 -6.46 2.45
CA LEU A 64 3.09 -6.16 3.86
C LEU A 64 3.16 -7.45 4.68
N SER A 65 2.28 -8.41 4.36
CA SER A 65 2.30 -9.75 4.94
C SER A 65 1.49 -10.73 4.11
N THR A 66 1.87 -12.00 4.15
CA THR A 66 1.07 -13.15 3.70
C THR A 66 0.71 -14.10 4.86
N ASN A 67 1.17 -13.78 6.07
CA ASN A 67 0.89 -14.57 7.26
C ASN A 67 -0.48 -14.20 7.82
N CYS A 68 -1.46 -15.09 7.67
CA CYS A 68 -2.82 -14.92 8.20
C CYS A 68 -2.84 -14.59 9.70
N HIS A 69 -1.91 -15.15 10.48
CA HIS A 69 -1.86 -14.90 11.92
C HIS A 69 -1.49 -13.45 12.24
N ASP A 70 -0.54 -12.89 11.50
CA ASP A 70 -0.08 -11.51 11.72
C ASP A 70 -1.15 -10.51 11.28
N ILE A 71 -1.85 -10.81 10.19
CA ILE A 71 -2.91 -9.96 9.64
C ILE A 71 -4.13 -9.94 10.57
N THR A 72 -4.56 -11.10 11.09
CA THR A 72 -5.78 -11.22 11.90
C THR A 72 -5.62 -10.83 13.37
N ARG A 73 -4.38 -10.59 13.85
CA ARG A 73 -4.10 -10.15 15.23
C ARG A 73 -3.93 -8.65 15.41
N ASN A 74 -4.41 -7.87 14.46
CA ASN A 74 -4.27 -6.42 14.45
C ASN A 74 -2.80 -5.97 14.42
N GLY A 75 -2.20 -6.05 13.23
CA GLY A 75 -0.78 -5.77 13.02
C GLY A 75 -0.53 -4.37 12.43
N CYS A 76 0.61 -3.78 12.80
CA CYS A 76 1.14 -2.57 12.16
C CYS A 76 2.38 -2.89 11.33
N TYR A 77 2.37 -2.52 10.06
CA TYR A 77 3.37 -2.89 9.07
C TYR A 77 4.20 -1.68 8.64
N THR A 78 5.51 -1.87 8.52
CA THR A 78 6.39 -0.88 7.92
C THR A 78 6.22 -0.90 6.41
N SER A 79 6.15 0.28 5.80
CA SER A 79 6.12 0.47 4.36
C SER A 79 7.15 1.53 3.96
N GLN A 80 7.19 1.89 2.69
CA GLN A 80 7.96 3.03 2.18
C GLN A 80 7.22 4.36 2.38
N LEU A 81 6.06 4.34 3.03
CA LEU A 81 5.34 5.53 3.50
C LEU A 81 5.90 6.00 4.85
N PRO A 82 5.73 7.29 5.19
CA PRO A 82 6.25 7.84 6.45
C PRO A 82 5.59 7.25 7.71
N ASN A 83 4.33 6.80 7.61
CA ASN A 83 3.62 6.16 8.72
C ASN A 83 3.48 4.66 8.51
N ARG A 84 3.34 3.92 9.62
CA ARG A 84 3.01 2.48 9.56
C ARG A 84 1.56 2.31 9.11
N ILE A 85 1.29 1.22 8.42
CA ILE A 85 -0.08 0.80 8.09
C ILE A 85 -0.53 -0.16 9.18
N CYS A 86 -1.55 0.22 9.95
CA CYS A 86 -2.13 -0.63 10.97
C CYS A 86 -3.45 -1.21 10.47
N ILE A 87 -3.57 -2.53 10.50
CA ILE A 87 -4.78 -3.25 10.08
C ILE A 87 -5.43 -3.76 11.35
N HIS A 88 -6.72 -3.51 11.51
CA HIS A 88 -7.55 -4.13 12.54
C HIS A 88 -8.66 -4.90 11.87
N THR A 89 -8.76 -6.20 12.11
CA THR A 89 -9.67 -7.05 11.34
C THR A 89 -10.02 -8.32 12.10
N ASN A 90 -11.06 -9.02 11.63
CA ASN A 90 -11.51 -10.29 12.18
C ASN A 90 -10.76 -11.48 11.55
N SER A 91 -10.98 -12.68 12.09
CA SER A 91 -10.26 -13.90 11.69
C SER A 91 -10.49 -14.33 10.24
N ASN A 92 -11.59 -13.89 9.62
CA ASN A 92 -11.95 -14.18 8.24
C ASN A 92 -11.66 -12.99 7.30
N LEU A 93 -11.04 -11.92 7.81
CA LEU A 93 -10.57 -10.76 7.06
C LEU A 93 -11.68 -10.03 6.31
N SER A 94 -12.93 -10.14 6.78
CA SER A 94 -14.13 -9.63 6.11
C SER A 94 -14.59 -8.26 6.61
N ASP A 95 -14.03 -7.80 7.71
CA ASP A 95 -14.48 -6.62 8.43
C ASP A 95 -13.33 -5.98 9.21
N GLY A 96 -13.53 -4.75 9.67
CA GLY A 96 -12.58 -3.98 10.46
C GLY A 96 -12.20 -2.66 9.80
N TYR A 97 -10.96 -2.22 10.02
CA TYR A 97 -10.47 -0.93 9.55
C TYR A 97 -8.96 -0.92 9.32
N LEU A 98 -8.51 0.10 8.58
CA LEU A 98 -7.11 0.45 8.38
C LEU A 98 -6.83 1.86 8.91
N ASP A 99 -5.74 1.99 9.66
CA ASP A 99 -5.18 3.25 10.09
C ASP A 99 -3.85 3.53 9.39
N TYR A 100 -3.69 4.77 8.91
CA TYR A 100 -2.45 5.27 8.34
C TYR A 100 -2.26 6.76 8.68
N GLY A 101 -1.35 7.06 9.61
CA GLY A 101 -1.14 8.41 10.10
C GLY A 101 -2.40 8.97 10.75
N LYS A 102 -3.06 9.94 10.09
CA LYS A 102 -4.35 10.51 10.51
C LYS A 102 -5.56 9.92 9.78
N GLU A 103 -5.31 9.09 8.76
CA GLU A 103 -6.36 8.51 7.94
C GLU A 103 -6.88 7.26 8.64
N HIS A 104 -8.20 7.22 8.83
CA HIS A 104 -8.95 6.04 9.25
C HIS A 104 -9.82 5.60 8.08
N ARG A 105 -9.82 4.29 7.78
CA ARG A 105 -10.63 3.69 6.72
C ARG A 105 -11.32 2.45 7.28
N ASP A 106 -12.58 2.62 7.66
CA ASP A 106 -13.45 1.49 7.96
C ASP A 106 -13.74 0.73 6.66
N PHE A 107 -13.65 -0.59 6.72
CA PHE A 107 -13.79 -1.44 5.54
C PHE A 107 -15.20 -1.41 4.96
N ASN A 108 -16.21 -0.95 5.70
CA ASN A 108 -17.60 -0.84 5.25
C ASN A 108 -18.00 0.60 4.88
N GLU A 109 -17.07 1.55 4.96
CA GLU A 109 -17.32 2.94 4.63
C GLU A 109 -16.83 3.32 3.23
N LYS A 110 -17.23 4.52 2.80
CA LYS A 110 -16.84 5.07 1.50
C LYS A 110 -15.31 5.16 1.40
N GLY A 111 -14.79 4.63 0.30
CA GLY A 111 -13.35 4.57 0.06
C GLY A 111 -12.77 3.17 0.25
N CYS A 112 -13.57 2.22 0.72
CA CYS A 112 -13.28 0.80 0.68
C CYS A 112 -14.33 0.04 -0.14
N GLU A 113 -13.89 -0.96 -0.89
CA GLU A 113 -14.72 -1.82 -1.73
C GLU A 113 -14.47 -3.28 -1.39
N HIS A 114 -15.56 -4.04 -1.31
CA HIS A 114 -15.53 -5.48 -1.09
C HIS A 114 -15.63 -6.19 -2.43
N THR A 115 -14.77 -7.17 -2.64
CA THR A 115 -14.72 -8.01 -3.83
C THR A 115 -14.63 -9.46 -3.41
N GLY A 116 -15.14 -10.36 -4.25
CA GLY A 116 -15.06 -11.79 -3.94
C GLY A 116 -15.83 -12.65 -4.91
N TRP A 117 -15.61 -13.95 -4.79
CA TRP A 117 -16.36 -14.97 -5.49
C TRP A 117 -16.42 -16.25 -4.66
N ALA A 118 -17.44 -17.07 -4.89
CA ALA A 118 -17.58 -18.38 -4.29
C ALA A 118 -18.04 -19.38 -5.36
N THR A 119 -17.37 -20.53 -5.43
CA THR A 119 -17.70 -21.65 -6.31
C THR A 119 -17.48 -22.97 -5.59
N SER A 120 -17.80 -24.10 -6.24
CA SER A 120 -17.48 -25.43 -5.71
C SER A 120 -15.97 -25.68 -5.53
N ALA A 121 -15.12 -24.92 -6.22
CA ALA A 121 -13.67 -25.02 -6.13
C ALA A 121 -13.07 -24.13 -5.02
N GLY A 122 -13.88 -23.31 -4.34
CA GLY A 122 -13.38 -22.42 -3.28
C GLY A 122 -14.09 -21.09 -3.18
N HIS A 123 -13.54 -20.19 -2.37
CA HIS A 123 -13.96 -18.81 -2.29
C HIS A 123 -12.77 -17.87 -2.14
N LYS A 124 -12.92 -16.68 -2.70
CA LYS A 124 -12.01 -15.55 -2.50
C LYS A 124 -12.79 -14.40 -1.90
N PHE A 125 -12.20 -13.74 -0.93
CA PHE A 125 -12.69 -12.47 -0.41
C PHE A 125 -11.57 -11.44 -0.46
N GLY A 126 -11.90 -10.18 -0.70
CA GLY A 126 -10.94 -9.10 -0.61
C GLY A 126 -11.57 -7.74 -0.38
N ILE A 127 -10.90 -6.93 0.42
CA ILE A 127 -11.22 -5.52 0.66
C ILE A 127 -10.14 -4.68 0.00
N THR A 128 -10.55 -3.67 -0.76
CA THR A 128 -9.65 -2.69 -1.37
C THR A 128 -9.99 -1.31 -0.85
N CYS A 129 -9.06 -0.65 -0.19
CA CYS A 129 -9.23 0.67 0.39
C CYS A 129 -8.29 1.69 -0.25
N HIS A 130 -8.78 2.92 -0.42
CA HIS A 130 -8.04 4.03 -0.99
C HIS A 130 -7.82 5.15 0.02
N PHE A 131 -6.58 5.64 0.11
CA PHE A 131 -6.21 6.75 0.99
C PHE A 131 -5.04 7.56 0.41
N PRO A 132 -4.82 8.81 0.85
CA PRO A 132 -3.65 9.59 0.44
C PRO A 132 -2.34 8.96 0.90
N CYS A 133 -1.33 8.87 0.02
CA CYS A 133 0.02 8.37 0.33
C CYS A 133 0.90 9.35 1.15
N THR A 134 0.30 10.23 1.94
CA THR A 134 0.97 11.37 2.59
C THR A 134 1.63 11.02 3.90
#